data_AF-A0A2T7Q6M7-F1
#
_entry.id   AF-A0A2T7Q6M7-F1
#
_cell.length_a   1.000
_cell.length_b   1.000
_cell.length_c   1.000
_cell.angle_alpha   90.00
_cell.angle_beta   90.00
_cell.angle_gamma   90.00
#
_symmetry.space_group_name_H-M   'P 1'
#
loop_
_entity.id
_entity.type
_entity.pdbx_description
1 polymer ?
#
loop_
_entity_poly.entity_id
_entity_poly.type
_entity_poly.pdbx_seq_one_letter_code
_entity_poly.pdbx_strand_id
1 'polypeptide(L)'
;MLYQLSYGIIRLKVCHLHDLLFWECKNKGKRHPSKLLKKSFDFFFPGIFFCCAPIYIQSFILPSYSLIFAGIYLLSSLRMPLITFTSDIGQKDYLVGAIKGQLMQEVRDCTIVDISHELTPFNYPQAAYVCRNAIKNFPDFSFHIVHVNLFENKNEQLLLAFYNGQYILCADNGLLTMIAEGKPELVIGLRMEKNVAKNALYITRVFAKAVQHIVDGGSLQTIGNADIEIVEKNPLMPLLGENWIEGQIIFIDHFENVVVNITREAFERQRNGRNFSIAFKRDEVIDKISETYADVEEGDKLALFNSAGYLEIAINKGNAAGLLGLQGYSVKQSAHLQNRLFYQTIKIYFQ
;
A
#
# COMPACT_ATOMS: atom_id res chain seq x y z
N MET A 1 13.99 30.08 -2.87
CA MET A 1 12.79 29.26 -3.13
C MET A 1 13.11 27.76 -3.25
N LEU A 2 14.22 27.34 -3.90
CA LEU A 2 14.61 25.91 -3.99
C LEU A 2 15.34 25.33 -2.76
N TYR A 3 15.93 26.16 -1.90
CA TYR A 3 16.70 25.70 -0.73
C TYR A 3 15.88 25.47 0.55
N GLN A 4 14.62 25.94 0.65
CA GLN A 4 13.82 25.84 1.88
C GLN A 4 12.98 24.55 1.97
N LEU A 5 12.64 23.94 0.84
CA LEU A 5 11.94 22.64 0.78
C LEU A 5 12.81 21.47 1.29
N SER A 6 14.14 21.62 1.23
CA SER A 6 15.11 20.59 1.58
C SER A 6 15.18 20.34 3.10
N TYR A 7 15.09 21.39 3.93
CA TYR A 7 15.38 21.31 5.37
C TYR A 7 14.21 20.84 6.25
N GLY A 8 12.96 21.02 5.82
CA GLY A 8 11.78 20.45 6.51
C GLY A 8 11.71 18.92 6.37
N ILE A 9 12.05 18.42 5.18
CA ILE A 9 12.19 16.98 4.90
C ILE A 9 13.30 16.37 5.76
N ILE A 10 14.40 17.11 5.99
CA ILE A 10 15.52 16.66 6.83
C ILE A 10 15.07 16.33 8.25
N ARG A 11 14.15 17.08 8.88
CA ARG A 11 13.81 16.84 10.29
C ARG A 11 12.80 15.70 10.53
N LEU A 12 11.78 15.57 9.67
CA LEU A 12 10.91 14.39 9.65
C LEU A 12 11.72 13.12 9.33
N LYS A 13 12.64 13.22 8.37
CA LYS A 13 13.61 12.15 8.12
C LYS A 13 14.50 11.92 9.34
N VAL A 14 14.97 12.92 10.07
CA VAL A 14 15.85 12.74 11.24
C VAL A 14 15.15 12.13 12.46
N CYS A 15 13.90 12.50 12.76
CA CYS A 15 13.12 11.85 13.82
C CYS A 15 12.81 10.38 13.46
N HIS A 16 12.39 10.11 12.23
CA HIS A 16 12.19 8.73 11.76
C HIS A 16 13.49 7.94 11.63
N LEU A 17 14.59 8.57 11.21
CA LEU A 17 15.90 7.95 11.14
C LEU A 17 16.42 7.60 12.54
N HIS A 18 16.17 8.46 13.54
CA HIS A 18 16.51 8.13 14.92
C HIS A 18 15.72 6.91 15.41
N ASP A 19 14.42 6.85 15.15
CA ASP A 19 13.58 5.72 15.57
C ASP A 19 13.89 4.41 14.78
N LEU A 20 14.13 4.50 13.47
CA LEU A 20 14.56 3.37 12.61
C LEU A 20 15.97 2.87 12.96
N LEU A 21 16.94 3.77 13.19
CA LEU A 21 18.30 3.41 13.60
C LEU A 21 18.32 2.77 14.98
N PHE A 22 17.49 3.27 15.92
CA PHE A 22 17.39 2.70 17.26
C PHE A 22 16.74 1.30 17.22
N TRP A 23 15.73 1.11 16.37
CA TRP A 23 15.11 -0.20 16.12
C TRP A 23 16.09 -1.19 15.48
N GLU A 24 16.85 -0.80 14.44
CA GLU A 24 17.88 -1.65 13.84
C GLU A 24 19.00 -2.03 14.83
N CYS A 25 19.43 -1.08 15.68
CA CYS A 25 20.45 -1.33 16.70
C CYS A 25 19.99 -2.31 17.77
N LYS A 26 18.69 -2.32 18.10
CA LYS A 26 18.10 -3.25 19.08
C LYS A 26 17.94 -4.66 18.51
N ASN A 27 17.61 -4.81 17.22
CA ASN A 27 17.27 -6.10 16.61
C ASN A 27 18.42 -6.82 15.90
N LYS A 28 19.51 -6.14 15.49
CA LYS A 28 20.61 -6.77 14.72
C LYS A 28 21.91 -7.03 15.49
N GLY A 29 21.92 -6.92 16.82
CA GLY A 29 23.06 -7.37 17.65
C GLY A 29 24.41 -6.73 17.28
N LYS A 30 24.71 -5.58 17.90
CA LYS A 30 26.04 -4.93 18.00
C LYS A 30 26.89 -4.87 16.71
N ARG A 31 26.80 -3.73 16.00
CA ARG A 31 27.96 -3.14 15.31
C ARG A 31 28.06 -1.66 15.64
N HIS A 32 29.28 -1.17 15.85
CA HIS A 32 29.59 0.18 16.30
C HIS A 32 28.76 1.27 15.59
N PRO A 33 28.16 2.22 16.34
CA PRO A 33 27.20 3.20 15.79
C PRO A 33 27.80 4.10 14.70
N SER A 34 29.12 4.31 14.67
CA SER A 34 29.78 5.23 13.74
C SER A 34 29.80 4.80 12.27
N LYS A 35 29.80 3.49 11.97
CA LYS A 35 29.80 2.99 10.57
C LYS A 35 28.39 2.83 9.99
N LEU A 36 27.39 2.54 10.83
CA LEU A 36 25.98 2.52 10.42
C LEU A 36 25.45 3.92 10.16
N LEU A 37 25.76 4.87 11.04
CA LEU A 37 25.41 6.29 10.84
C LEU A 37 25.88 6.78 9.48
N LYS A 38 27.12 6.49 9.08
CA LYS A 38 27.65 6.93 7.78
C LYS A 38 26.93 6.29 6.58
N LYS A 39 26.66 4.97 6.63
CA LYS A 39 25.94 4.26 5.55
C LYS A 39 24.47 4.70 5.42
N SER A 40 23.77 4.90 6.53
CA SER A 40 22.39 5.37 6.52
C SER A 40 22.33 6.85 6.11
N PHE A 41 23.29 7.68 6.55
CA PHE A 41 23.35 9.08 6.14
C PHE A 41 23.65 9.23 4.64
N ASP A 42 24.57 8.44 4.08
CA ASP A 42 24.88 8.41 2.64
C ASP A 42 23.69 7.90 1.79
N PHE A 43 22.86 7.00 2.36
CA PHE A 43 21.63 6.50 1.72
C PHE A 43 20.52 7.55 1.69
N PHE A 44 20.35 8.33 2.76
CA PHE A 44 19.31 9.37 2.86
C PHE A 44 19.75 10.72 2.27
N PHE A 45 21.06 10.98 2.15
CA PHE A 45 21.66 12.22 1.66
C PHE A 45 22.90 11.97 0.78
N PRO A 46 22.76 11.41 -0.43
CA PRO A 46 23.89 11.22 -1.32
C PRO A 46 24.51 12.58 -1.72
N GLY A 47 25.78 12.81 -1.36
CA GLY A 47 26.56 14.00 -1.77
C GLY A 47 26.88 15.03 -0.68
N ILE A 48 26.49 14.82 0.59
CA ILE A 48 26.81 15.75 1.69
C ILE A 48 28.00 15.22 2.50
N PHE A 49 29.20 15.74 2.26
CA PHE A 49 30.39 15.45 3.08
C PHE A 49 30.37 16.26 4.38
N PHE A 50 30.21 15.59 5.53
CA PHE A 50 30.52 16.18 6.84
C PHE A 50 31.78 15.53 7.43
N CYS A 51 32.80 16.35 7.68
CA CYS A 51 34.03 15.96 8.35
C CYS A 51 33.77 15.84 9.86
N CYS A 52 33.96 14.66 10.43
CA CYS A 52 33.77 14.42 11.87
C CYS A 52 34.87 15.10 12.70
N ALA A 53 34.50 16.02 13.60
CA ALA A 53 35.28 16.34 14.78
C ALA A 53 34.33 16.44 16.00
N PRO A 54 34.72 15.93 17.19
CA PRO A 54 33.86 15.92 18.36
C PRO A 54 33.90 17.29 19.04
N ILE A 55 32.81 18.05 18.97
CA ILE A 55 32.67 19.31 19.71
C ILE A 55 31.80 19.05 20.93
N TYR A 56 32.44 19.10 22.10
CA TYR A 56 31.80 19.23 23.41
C TYR A 56 30.92 20.49 23.40
N ILE A 57 29.62 20.31 23.67
CA ILE A 57 28.67 21.41 23.77
C ILE A 57 28.88 22.11 25.13
N GLN A 58 29.57 23.25 25.10
CA GLN A 58 29.52 24.25 26.16
C GLN A 58 28.79 25.49 25.60
N SER A 59 27.56 25.65 26.06
CA SER A 59 26.81 26.89 26.25
C SER A 59 27.34 28.17 25.57
N PHE A 60 26.89 28.48 24.35
CA PHE A 60 26.71 29.88 23.90
C PHE A 60 25.64 29.90 22.79
N ILE A 61 24.44 30.33 23.16
CA ILE A 61 23.27 30.47 22.28
C ILE A 61 23.41 31.79 21.52
N LEU A 62 23.66 31.72 20.20
CA LEU A 62 23.50 32.86 19.29
C LEU A 62 22.01 33.00 18.90
N PRO A 63 21.39 34.19 19.04
CA PRO A 63 19.95 34.39 18.81
C PRO A 63 19.48 34.18 17.36
N SER A 64 20.40 34.09 16.39
CA SER A 64 20.10 33.86 14.97
C SER A 64 19.72 32.41 14.64
N TYR A 65 20.14 31.42 15.42
CA TYR A 65 19.77 30.01 15.19
C TYR A 65 18.35 29.68 15.67
N SER A 66 17.83 30.41 16.66
CA SER A 66 16.48 30.21 17.20
C SER A 66 15.39 30.54 16.17
N LEU A 67 15.61 31.55 15.32
CA LEU A 67 14.66 31.95 14.27
C LEU A 67 14.62 30.95 13.10
N ILE A 68 15.77 30.36 12.76
CA ILE A 68 15.87 29.34 11.70
C ILE A 68 15.18 28.04 12.16
N PHE A 69 15.41 27.61 13.41
CA PHE A 69 14.72 26.45 13.98
C PHE A 69 13.22 26.68 14.18
N ALA A 70 12.80 27.90 14.57
CA ALA A 70 11.38 28.26 14.64
C ALA A 70 10.72 28.28 13.25
N GLY A 71 11.40 28.79 12.23
CA GLY A 71 10.93 28.75 10.84
C GLY A 71 10.85 27.34 10.25
N ILE A 72 11.78 26.44 10.60
CA ILE A 72 11.74 25.02 10.23
C ILE A 72 10.61 24.29 10.95
N TYR A 73 10.36 24.58 12.23
CA TYR A 73 9.18 24.07 12.96
C TYR A 73 7.87 24.53 12.32
N LEU A 74 7.80 25.80 11.91
CA LEU A 74 6.65 26.34 11.18
C LEU A 74 6.47 25.63 9.83
N LEU A 75 7.55 25.41 9.07
CA LEU A 75 7.50 24.75 7.75
C LEU A 75 7.23 23.24 7.82
N SER A 76 7.64 22.53 8.86
CA SER A 76 7.22 21.13 9.09
C SER A 76 5.76 21.04 9.55
N SER A 77 5.27 22.06 10.27
CA SER A 77 3.87 22.24 10.65
C SER A 77 2.97 22.66 9.48
N LEU A 78 3.53 22.97 8.30
CA LEU A 78 2.78 23.50 7.15
C LEU A 78 2.44 22.44 6.08
N ARG A 79 2.74 21.16 6.31
CA ARG A 79 2.22 20.10 5.44
C ARG A 79 0.85 19.67 5.95
N MET A 80 -0.19 20.08 5.23
CA MET A 80 -1.54 19.56 5.39
C MET A 80 -1.50 18.02 5.33
N PRO A 81 -1.98 17.31 6.36
CA PRO A 81 -1.98 15.85 6.38
C PRO A 81 -2.79 15.30 5.21
N LEU A 82 -2.18 14.48 4.36
CA LEU A 82 -2.88 13.81 3.27
C LEU A 82 -3.31 12.42 3.74
N ILE A 83 -4.62 12.22 3.85
CA ILE A 83 -5.24 10.97 4.26
C ILE A 83 -5.93 10.36 3.04
N THR A 84 -5.55 9.16 2.64
CA THR A 84 -6.35 8.39 1.69
C THR A 84 -7.32 7.48 2.42
N PHE A 85 -8.49 7.25 1.85
CA PHE A 85 -9.48 6.37 2.42
C PHE A 85 -9.92 5.28 1.43
N THR A 86 -9.82 4.02 1.86
CA THR A 86 -10.27 2.85 1.10
C THR A 86 -11.20 2.00 1.96
N SER A 87 -12.30 1.50 1.42
CA SER A 87 -13.19 0.58 2.15
C SER A 87 -13.97 -0.41 1.28
N ASP A 88 -14.56 -1.41 1.92
CA ASP A 88 -15.56 -2.34 1.34
C ASP A 88 -17.00 -2.03 1.83
N ILE A 89 -17.25 -0.80 2.30
CA ILE A 89 -18.53 -0.36 2.88
C ILE A 89 -19.59 -0.10 1.79
N GLY A 90 -19.18 0.32 0.59
CA GLY A 90 -20.06 0.85 -0.44
C GLY A 90 -20.34 2.34 -0.29
N GLN A 91 -21.02 2.91 -1.29
CA GLN A 91 -21.39 4.33 -1.36
C GLN A 91 -22.88 4.61 -1.12
N LYS A 92 -23.68 3.57 -0.86
CA LYS A 92 -25.14 3.71 -0.68
C LYS A 92 -25.53 4.23 0.70
N ASP A 93 -24.68 3.98 1.70
CA ASP A 93 -24.95 4.31 3.10
C ASP A 93 -24.21 5.60 3.52
N TYR A 94 -24.70 6.28 4.56
CA TYR A 94 -24.13 7.52 5.10
C TYR A 94 -22.74 7.32 5.72
N LEU A 95 -22.34 6.08 5.98
CA LEU A 95 -21.19 5.74 6.80
C LEU A 95 -19.86 6.29 6.26
N VAL A 96 -19.64 6.27 4.94
CA VAL A 96 -18.43 6.85 4.32
C VAL A 96 -18.35 8.35 4.59
N GLY A 97 -19.47 9.08 4.46
CA GLY A 97 -19.54 10.51 4.78
C GLY A 97 -19.30 10.79 6.26
N ALA A 98 -19.87 9.98 7.15
CA ALA A 98 -19.67 10.11 8.59
C ALA A 98 -18.20 9.86 9.01
N ILE A 99 -17.54 8.86 8.43
CA ILE A 99 -16.11 8.58 8.66
C ILE A 99 -15.24 9.77 8.27
N LYS A 100 -15.48 10.35 7.08
CA LYS A 100 -14.74 11.54 6.63
C LYS A 100 -14.98 12.75 7.54
N GLY A 101 -16.23 12.99 7.93
CA GLY A 101 -16.56 14.06 8.86
C GLY A 101 -15.83 13.90 10.19
N GLN A 102 -15.73 12.67 10.69
CA GLN A 102 -14.99 12.37 11.92
C GLN A 102 -13.48 12.54 11.77
N LEU A 103 -12.91 12.14 10.63
CA LEU A 103 -11.49 12.40 10.32
C LEU A 103 -11.20 13.90 10.29
N MET A 104 -12.07 14.71 9.69
CA MET A 104 -11.92 16.17 9.65
C MET A 104 -12.08 16.84 11.02
N GLN A 105 -12.83 16.23 11.94
CA GLN A 105 -12.96 16.72 13.32
C GLN A 105 -11.71 16.45 14.15
N GLU A 106 -11.11 15.28 13.98
CA GLU A 106 -10.01 14.80 14.82
C GLU A 106 -8.63 15.17 14.23
N VAL A 107 -8.50 15.26 12.90
CA VAL A 107 -7.25 15.62 12.20
C VAL A 107 -7.36 17.02 11.59
N ARG A 108 -6.60 17.96 12.15
CA ARG A 108 -6.62 19.37 11.74
C ARG A 108 -6.05 19.56 10.34
N ASP A 109 -6.72 20.38 9.55
CA ASP A 109 -6.31 20.80 8.19
C ASP A 109 -5.95 19.63 7.25
N CYS A 110 -6.60 18.47 7.43
CA CYS A 110 -6.35 17.30 6.59
C CYS A 110 -7.03 17.40 5.22
N THR A 111 -6.38 16.83 4.20
CA THR A 111 -6.98 16.53 2.91
C THR A 111 -7.33 15.05 2.87
N ILE A 112 -8.58 14.73 2.55
CA ILE A 112 -9.04 13.34 2.42
C ILE A 112 -9.26 13.02 0.94
N VAL A 113 -8.61 11.96 0.46
CA VAL A 113 -8.74 11.46 -0.92
C VAL A 113 -9.26 10.02 -0.89
N ASP A 114 -10.38 9.76 -1.55
CA ASP A 114 -10.85 8.38 -1.69
C ASP A 114 -10.01 7.63 -2.72
N ILE A 115 -9.67 6.38 -2.40
CA ILE A 115 -9.14 5.45 -3.40
C ILE A 115 -10.29 4.64 -3.99
N SER A 116 -11.06 3.95 -3.14
CA SER A 116 -12.27 3.22 -3.54
C SER A 116 -13.09 2.84 -2.32
N HIS A 117 -14.41 2.85 -2.48
CA HIS A 117 -15.38 2.34 -1.51
C HIS A 117 -16.23 1.20 -2.09
N GLU A 118 -15.91 0.74 -3.30
CA GLU A 118 -16.68 -0.27 -4.04
C GLU A 118 -15.94 -1.62 -4.13
N LEU A 119 -14.98 -1.84 -3.22
CA LEU A 119 -14.31 -3.12 -3.11
C LEU A 119 -15.32 -4.20 -2.74
N THR A 120 -15.14 -5.40 -3.30
CA THR A 120 -15.98 -6.54 -2.94
C THR A 120 -15.71 -6.89 -1.47
N PRO A 121 -16.75 -6.99 -0.63
CA PRO A 121 -16.58 -7.35 0.77
C PRO A 121 -15.77 -8.63 0.93
N PHE A 122 -14.82 -8.61 1.87
CA PHE A 122 -13.98 -9.76 2.23
C PHE A 122 -12.97 -10.21 1.15
N ASN A 123 -12.81 -9.47 0.04
CA ASN A 123 -11.89 -9.85 -1.03
C ASN A 123 -10.49 -9.24 -0.82
N TYR A 124 -9.63 -9.96 -0.09
CA TYR A 124 -8.26 -9.48 0.20
C TYR A 124 -7.36 -9.33 -1.02
N PRO A 125 -7.32 -10.28 -1.99
CA PRO A 125 -6.54 -10.09 -3.22
C PRO A 125 -6.91 -8.80 -3.96
N GLN A 126 -8.21 -8.54 -4.12
CA GLN A 126 -8.72 -7.32 -4.75
C GLN A 126 -8.30 -6.07 -3.97
N ALA A 127 -8.56 -6.05 -2.66
CA ALA A 127 -8.24 -4.91 -1.81
C ALA A 127 -6.73 -4.61 -1.79
N ALA A 128 -5.90 -5.65 -1.72
CA ALA A 128 -4.45 -5.51 -1.75
C ALA A 128 -3.97 -4.95 -3.09
N TYR A 129 -4.49 -5.45 -4.22
CA TYR A 129 -4.18 -4.93 -5.56
C TYR A 129 -4.51 -3.44 -5.69
N VAL A 130 -5.72 -3.04 -5.27
CA VAL A 130 -6.15 -1.63 -5.35
C VAL A 130 -5.31 -0.74 -4.44
N CYS A 131 -5.15 -1.12 -3.17
CA CYS A 131 -4.40 -0.31 -2.20
C CYS A 131 -2.94 -0.16 -2.62
N ARG A 132 -2.24 -1.28 -2.89
CA ARG A 132 -0.81 -1.27 -3.24
C ARG A 132 -0.52 -0.37 -4.44
N ASN A 133 -1.35 -0.47 -5.48
CA ASN A 133 -1.13 0.28 -6.71
C ASN A 133 -1.55 1.75 -6.61
N ALA A 134 -2.44 2.11 -5.68
CA ALA A 134 -2.77 3.49 -5.39
C ALA A 134 -1.70 4.17 -4.52
N ILE A 135 -1.36 3.55 -3.37
CA ILE A 135 -0.47 4.08 -2.33
C ILE A 135 0.88 4.56 -2.89
N LYS A 136 1.49 3.78 -3.79
CA LYS A 136 2.79 4.12 -4.42
C LYS A 136 2.82 5.44 -5.19
N ASN A 137 1.66 6.00 -5.57
CA ASN A 137 1.56 7.26 -6.30
C ASN A 137 1.33 8.48 -5.40
N PHE A 138 1.16 8.29 -4.09
CA PHE A 138 1.00 9.37 -3.14
C PHE A 138 2.36 9.91 -2.66
N PRO A 139 2.45 11.18 -2.21
CA PRO A 139 3.67 11.74 -1.64
C PRO A 139 4.14 11.01 -0.38
N ASP A 140 5.44 11.06 -0.11
CA ASP A 140 6.01 10.62 1.18
C ASP A 140 5.24 11.22 2.37
N PHE A 141 5.12 10.42 3.43
CA PHE A 141 4.44 10.74 4.70
C PHE A 141 2.92 10.91 4.57
N SER A 142 2.30 10.39 3.50
CA SER A 142 0.84 10.24 3.40
C SER A 142 0.33 9.15 4.34
N PHE A 143 -0.93 9.28 4.79
CA PHE A 143 -1.61 8.32 5.66
C PHE A 143 -2.67 7.56 4.86
N HIS A 144 -2.64 6.24 4.88
CA HIS A 144 -3.56 5.39 4.13
C HIS A 144 -4.45 4.61 5.08
N ILE A 145 -5.69 5.07 5.27
CA ILE A 145 -6.69 4.41 6.09
C ILE A 145 -7.42 3.37 5.24
N VAL A 146 -7.33 2.11 5.64
CA VAL A 146 -7.90 0.96 4.93
C VAL A 146 -8.94 0.27 5.81
N HIS A 147 -10.21 0.59 5.55
CA HIS A 147 -11.39 0.00 6.19
C HIS A 147 -11.94 -1.17 5.37
N VAL A 148 -11.15 -2.24 5.25
CA VAL A 148 -11.56 -3.46 4.54
C VAL A 148 -11.64 -4.60 5.53
N ASN A 149 -12.82 -5.24 5.59
CA ASN A 149 -13.12 -6.34 6.52
C ASN A 149 -12.63 -6.08 7.96
N LEU A 150 -12.99 -4.90 8.50
CA LEU A 150 -12.53 -4.42 9.82
C LEU A 150 -12.85 -5.39 10.97
N PHE A 151 -13.91 -6.18 10.83
CA PHE A 151 -14.48 -6.98 11.91
C PHE A 151 -14.23 -8.48 11.75
N GLU A 152 -13.28 -8.90 10.89
CA GLU A 152 -12.98 -10.33 10.68
C GLU A 152 -12.64 -11.04 12.01
N ASN A 153 -11.81 -10.38 12.81
CA ASN A 153 -11.27 -10.92 14.05
C ASN A 153 -11.63 -10.01 15.24
N LYS A 154 -11.80 -10.58 16.43
CA LYS A 154 -12.03 -9.83 17.68
C LYS A 154 -10.73 -9.25 18.26
N ASN A 155 -9.93 -8.59 17.43
CA ASN A 155 -8.64 -8.08 17.85
C ASN A 155 -8.81 -6.97 18.89
N GLU A 156 -7.87 -6.90 19.84
CA GLU A 156 -7.78 -5.83 20.83
C GLU A 156 -7.00 -4.60 20.30
N GLN A 157 -6.40 -4.73 19.11
CA GLN A 157 -5.60 -3.69 18.50
C GLN A 157 -5.85 -3.55 16.99
N LEU A 158 -5.63 -2.35 16.49
CA LEU A 158 -5.52 -2.04 15.07
C LEU A 158 -4.03 -1.85 14.71
N LEU A 159 -3.71 -1.78 13.42
CA LEU A 159 -2.33 -1.65 12.96
C LEU A 159 -2.09 -0.24 12.43
N LEU A 160 -0.94 0.33 12.81
CA LEU A 160 -0.27 1.45 12.15
C LEU A 160 1.08 0.94 11.66
N ALA A 161 1.31 0.95 10.36
CA ALA A 161 2.57 0.54 9.77
C ALA A 161 3.26 1.70 9.06
N PHE A 162 4.59 1.71 9.06
CA PHE A 162 5.39 2.57 8.18
C PHE A 162 6.01 1.71 7.08
N TYR A 163 5.71 2.05 5.83
CA TYR A 163 6.12 1.29 4.64
C TYR A 163 6.41 2.24 3.49
N ASN A 164 7.59 2.10 2.87
CA ASN A 164 8.04 2.91 1.74
C ASN A 164 7.82 4.43 1.92
N GLY A 165 8.13 4.93 3.12
CA GLY A 165 8.02 6.36 3.43
C GLY A 165 6.61 6.85 3.77
N GLN A 166 5.60 5.97 3.85
CA GLN A 166 4.19 6.32 4.07
C GLN A 166 3.59 5.48 5.21
N TYR A 167 2.42 5.88 5.73
CA TYR A 167 1.74 5.19 6.83
C TYR A 167 0.52 4.42 6.33
N ILE A 168 0.35 3.18 6.79
CA ILE A 168 -0.83 2.37 6.50
C ILE A 168 -1.54 2.07 7.82
N LEU A 169 -2.82 2.39 7.90
CA LEU A 169 -3.68 2.16 9.07
C LEU A 169 -4.79 1.18 8.68
N CYS A 170 -4.83 0.01 9.31
CA CYS A 170 -5.79 -1.04 8.95
C CYS A 170 -6.10 -1.99 10.12
N ALA A 171 -7.09 -2.86 9.93
CA ALA A 171 -7.33 -3.96 10.85
C ALA A 171 -6.21 -5.04 10.75
N ASP A 172 -6.02 -5.79 11.82
CA ASP A 172 -5.08 -6.91 11.85
C ASP A 172 -5.72 -8.21 11.31
N ASN A 173 -5.89 -8.25 9.99
CA ASN A 173 -6.58 -9.32 9.27
C ASN A 173 -5.72 -9.96 8.14
N GLY A 174 -4.43 -9.65 8.12
CA GLY A 174 -3.47 -10.09 7.10
C GLY A 174 -3.44 -9.23 5.83
N LEU A 175 -4.34 -8.26 5.67
CA LEU A 175 -4.32 -7.37 4.52
C LEU A 175 -3.06 -6.50 4.47
N LEU A 176 -2.51 -6.11 5.63
CA LEU A 176 -1.30 -5.28 5.72
C LEU A 176 -0.12 -5.90 4.94
N THR A 177 0.19 -7.17 5.20
CA THR A 177 1.32 -7.86 4.54
C THR A 177 1.04 -8.13 3.07
N MET A 178 -0.24 -8.26 2.68
CA MET A 178 -0.61 -8.34 1.27
C MET A 178 -0.41 -7.00 0.56
N ILE A 179 -0.72 -5.86 1.19
CA ILE A 179 -0.48 -4.53 0.61
C ILE A 179 1.02 -4.28 0.48
N ALA A 180 1.78 -4.55 1.56
CA ALA A 180 3.21 -4.27 1.65
C ALA A 180 4.11 -5.34 1.00
N GLU A 181 3.55 -6.45 0.49
CA GLU A 181 4.30 -7.59 -0.07
C GLU A 181 5.37 -8.16 0.88
N GLY A 182 5.04 -8.18 2.16
CA GLY A 182 5.95 -8.56 3.23
C GLY A 182 5.62 -7.82 4.52
N LYS A 183 6.46 -8.05 5.54
CA LYS A 183 6.32 -7.34 6.82
C LYS A 183 6.90 -5.93 6.69
N PRO A 184 6.13 -4.87 7.02
CA PRO A 184 6.64 -3.49 7.02
C PRO A 184 7.82 -3.30 7.99
N GLU A 185 8.60 -2.24 7.76
CA GLU A 185 9.77 -1.88 8.59
C GLU A 185 9.41 -1.67 10.06
N LEU A 186 8.25 -1.06 10.29
CA LEU A 186 7.71 -0.79 11.61
C LEU A 186 6.21 -1.03 11.59
N VAL A 187 5.73 -1.74 12.60
CA VAL A 187 4.30 -1.94 12.86
C VAL A 187 4.02 -1.68 14.34
N ILE A 188 3.01 -0.87 14.60
CA ILE A 188 2.56 -0.46 15.92
C ILE A 188 1.12 -0.92 16.13
N GLY A 189 0.90 -1.59 17.25
CA GLY A 189 -0.44 -1.95 17.71
C GLY A 189 -1.14 -0.78 18.40
N LEU A 190 -2.17 -0.24 17.74
CA LEU A 190 -3.06 0.77 18.30
C LEU A 190 -4.11 0.10 19.19
N ARG A 191 -3.96 0.21 20.50
CA ARG A 191 -4.88 -0.44 21.45
C ARG A 191 -6.28 0.17 21.37
N MET A 192 -7.28 -0.70 21.32
CA MET A 192 -8.69 -0.34 21.48
C MET A 192 -9.15 -0.58 22.92
N GLU A 193 -10.06 0.26 23.39
CA GLU A 193 -10.68 0.15 24.70
C GLU A 193 -11.59 -1.09 24.78
N LYS A 194 -11.54 -1.80 25.93
CA LYS A 194 -12.25 -3.09 26.09
C LYS A 194 -13.76 -2.95 26.22
N ASN A 195 -14.24 -1.87 26.84
CA ASN A 195 -15.66 -1.69 27.21
C ASN A 195 -16.41 -0.71 26.28
N VAL A 196 -15.91 -0.52 25.05
CA VAL A 196 -16.52 0.36 24.06
C VAL A 196 -16.96 -0.46 22.85
N ALA A 197 -18.12 -0.12 22.28
CA ALA A 197 -18.58 -0.73 21.05
C ALA A 197 -17.61 -0.40 19.89
N LYS A 198 -16.92 -1.42 19.38
CA LYS A 198 -15.92 -1.31 18.31
C LYS A 198 -16.58 -1.19 16.93
N ASN A 199 -17.38 -0.15 16.71
CA ASN A 199 -17.97 0.13 15.39
C ASN A 199 -16.98 0.88 14.47
N ALA A 200 -17.36 1.10 13.22
CA ALA A 200 -16.49 1.74 12.22
C ALA A 200 -16.08 3.18 12.62
N LEU A 201 -16.97 3.94 13.26
CA LEU A 201 -16.67 5.30 13.74
C LEU A 201 -15.71 5.29 14.94
N TYR A 202 -15.82 4.31 15.82
CA TYR A 202 -14.86 4.12 16.90
C TYR A 202 -13.46 3.80 16.34
N ILE A 203 -13.37 2.84 15.42
CA ILE A 203 -12.12 2.49 14.74
C ILE A 203 -11.52 3.71 14.02
N THR A 204 -12.34 4.48 13.31
CA THR A 204 -11.93 5.74 12.66
C THR A 204 -11.31 6.69 13.67
N ARG A 205 -11.93 6.88 14.84
CA ARG A 205 -11.39 7.77 15.87
C ARG A 205 -10.02 7.31 16.38
N VAL A 206 -9.81 6.01 16.55
CA VAL A 206 -8.52 5.46 16.95
C VAL A 206 -7.45 5.77 15.90
N PHE A 207 -7.76 5.57 14.61
CA PHE A 207 -6.87 5.94 13.51
C PHE A 207 -6.61 7.45 13.46
N ALA A 208 -7.66 8.26 13.56
CA ALA A 208 -7.56 9.72 13.48
C ALA A 208 -6.65 10.29 14.59
N LYS A 209 -6.80 9.79 15.82
CA LYS A 209 -5.93 10.17 16.95
C LYS A 209 -4.47 9.80 16.71
N ALA A 210 -4.21 8.62 16.14
CA ALA A 210 -2.86 8.21 15.78
C ALA A 210 -2.26 9.12 14.69
N VAL A 211 -3.04 9.44 13.65
CA VAL A 211 -2.63 10.39 12.60
C VAL A 211 -2.32 11.76 13.20
N GLN A 212 -3.24 12.34 13.97
CA GLN A 212 -3.07 13.67 14.57
C GLN A 212 -1.84 13.72 15.49
N HIS A 213 -1.58 12.67 16.28
CA HIS A 213 -0.39 12.59 17.13
C HIS A 213 0.92 12.63 16.32
N ILE A 214 0.96 11.94 15.18
CA ILE A 214 2.13 11.95 14.28
C ILE A 214 2.30 13.34 13.66
N VAL A 215 1.20 13.95 13.21
CA VAL A 215 1.18 15.30 12.64
C VAL A 215 1.69 16.34 13.64
N ASP A 216 1.36 16.19 14.92
CA ASP A 216 1.85 17.04 16.01
C ASP A 216 3.33 16.80 16.36
N GLY A 217 4.02 15.88 15.65
CA GLY A 217 5.42 15.53 15.88
C GLY A 217 5.63 14.59 17.07
N GLY A 218 4.56 13.92 17.52
CA GLY A 218 4.62 12.94 18.60
C GLY A 218 5.39 11.68 18.19
N SER A 219 6.07 11.06 19.15
CA SER A 219 6.85 9.84 18.89
C SER A 219 5.94 8.64 18.63
N LEU A 220 6.29 7.84 17.61
CA LEU A 220 5.61 6.59 17.27
C LEU A 220 5.59 5.59 18.44
N GLN A 221 6.60 5.62 19.32
CA GLN A 221 6.70 4.74 20.49
C GLN A 221 5.61 5.02 21.55
N THR A 222 5.04 6.23 21.53
CA THR A 222 4.02 6.66 22.51
C THR A 222 2.59 6.38 22.04
N ILE A 223 2.40 6.06 20.77
CA ILE A 223 1.07 5.83 20.17
C ILE A 223 0.53 4.44 20.51
N GLY A 224 1.41 3.45 20.63
CA GLY A 224 1.02 2.06 20.82
C GLY A 224 2.20 1.13 21.10
N ASN A 225 1.95 -0.18 21.07
CA ASN A 225 3.01 -1.15 21.32
C ASN A 225 3.79 -1.40 20.03
N ALA A 226 5.10 -1.20 20.08
CA ALA A 226 6.02 -1.69 19.07
C ALA A 226 6.18 -3.22 19.19
N ASP A 227 6.63 -3.86 18.10
CA ASP A 227 7.00 -5.28 18.04
C ASP A 227 5.85 -6.26 18.37
N ILE A 228 4.64 -5.93 17.94
CA ILE A 228 3.49 -6.84 18.05
C ILE A 228 3.57 -7.97 17.01
N GLU A 229 3.06 -9.14 17.38
CA GLU A 229 2.70 -10.17 16.40
C GLU A 229 1.46 -9.69 15.63
N ILE A 230 1.48 -9.92 14.32
CA ILE A 230 0.39 -9.57 13.40
C ILE A 230 0.00 -10.79 12.59
N VAL A 231 -1.23 -10.81 12.09
CA VAL A 231 -1.65 -11.82 11.12
C VAL A 231 -0.93 -11.54 9.81
N GLU A 232 -0.22 -12.55 9.29
CA GLU A 232 0.48 -12.46 8.01
C GLU A 232 -0.25 -13.30 6.95
N LYS A 233 -0.59 -12.68 5.83
CA LYS A 233 -1.10 -13.35 4.61
C LYS A 233 -0.24 -12.96 3.42
N ASN A 234 0.06 -13.92 2.57
CA ASN A 234 0.83 -13.70 1.35
C ASN A 234 -0.09 -13.36 0.17
N PRO A 235 0.34 -12.47 -0.75
CA PRO A 235 -0.31 -12.30 -2.04
C PRO A 235 -0.42 -13.64 -2.79
N LEU A 236 -1.47 -13.79 -3.60
CA LEU A 236 -1.57 -14.91 -4.52
C LEU A 236 -0.47 -14.79 -5.57
N MET A 237 0.35 -15.84 -5.69
CA MET A 237 1.37 -15.95 -6.72
C MET A 237 0.86 -16.80 -7.88
N PRO A 238 1.23 -16.48 -9.13
CA PRO A 238 0.91 -17.34 -10.26
C PRO A 238 1.64 -18.68 -10.13
N LEU A 239 1.00 -19.75 -10.59
CA LEU A 239 1.59 -21.08 -10.66
C LEU A 239 2.49 -21.17 -11.89
N LEU A 240 3.69 -21.74 -11.71
CA LEU A 240 4.67 -21.92 -12.77
C LEU A 240 4.82 -23.41 -13.11
N GLY A 241 4.80 -23.73 -14.39
CA GLY A 241 5.22 -25.02 -14.93
C GLY A 241 6.43 -24.87 -15.86
N GLU A 242 6.85 -25.93 -16.54
CA GLU A 242 8.00 -25.88 -17.47
C GLU A 242 7.76 -24.93 -18.66
N ASN A 243 6.58 -25.06 -19.27
CA ASN A 243 6.19 -24.35 -20.49
C ASN A 243 4.88 -23.58 -20.31
N TRP A 244 4.51 -23.23 -19.08
CA TRP A 244 3.30 -22.45 -18.83
C TRP A 244 3.39 -21.61 -17.54
N ILE A 245 2.55 -20.59 -17.47
CA ILE A 245 2.23 -19.82 -16.26
C ILE A 245 0.71 -19.74 -16.13
N GLU A 246 0.18 -19.94 -14.92
CA GLU A 246 -1.25 -19.83 -14.64
C GLU A 246 -1.47 -18.82 -13.52
N GLY A 247 -2.24 -17.77 -13.82
CA GLY A 247 -2.58 -16.72 -12.88
C GLY A 247 -4.05 -16.73 -12.50
N GLN A 248 -4.36 -16.22 -11.31
CA GLN A 248 -5.72 -15.96 -10.85
C GLN A 248 -6.17 -14.55 -11.26
N ILE A 249 -7.46 -14.42 -11.56
CA ILE A 249 -8.10 -13.13 -11.82
C ILE A 249 -8.30 -12.40 -10.48
N ILE A 250 -7.58 -11.31 -10.28
CA ILE A 250 -7.57 -10.57 -9.00
C ILE A 250 -8.44 -9.33 -9.01
N PHE A 251 -8.76 -8.80 -10.19
CA PHE A 251 -9.60 -7.62 -10.34
C PHE A 251 -10.33 -7.63 -11.68
N ILE A 252 -11.56 -7.16 -11.69
CA ILE A 252 -12.32 -6.85 -12.90
C ILE A 252 -12.72 -5.38 -12.75
N ASP A 253 -12.35 -4.55 -13.72
CA ASP A 253 -12.67 -3.13 -13.68
C ASP A 253 -14.10 -2.84 -14.14
N HIS A 254 -14.49 -1.56 -14.17
CA HIS A 254 -15.84 -1.16 -14.58
C HIS A 254 -16.15 -1.47 -16.05
N PHE A 255 -15.15 -1.53 -16.91
CA PHE A 255 -15.29 -1.90 -18.33
C PHE A 255 -15.27 -3.41 -18.54
N GLU A 256 -15.21 -4.18 -17.46
CA GLU A 256 -15.04 -5.62 -17.45
C GLU A 256 -13.72 -6.10 -18.07
N ASN A 257 -12.67 -5.27 -18.00
CA ASN A 257 -11.29 -5.71 -18.25
C ASN A 257 -10.83 -6.56 -17.07
N VAL A 258 -10.09 -7.62 -17.39
CA VAL A 258 -9.73 -8.68 -16.45
C VAL A 258 -8.25 -8.57 -16.09
N VAL A 259 -7.96 -8.23 -14.84
CA VAL A 259 -6.59 -8.18 -14.33
C VAL A 259 -6.22 -9.51 -13.68
N VAL A 260 -5.11 -10.08 -14.14
CA VAL A 260 -4.55 -11.36 -13.69
C VAL A 260 -3.31 -11.08 -12.83
N ASN A 261 -3.07 -11.89 -11.79
CA ASN A 261 -1.87 -11.75 -10.94
C ASN A 261 -0.54 -12.20 -11.59
N ILE A 262 -0.37 -11.95 -12.89
CA ILE A 262 0.87 -12.16 -13.63
C ILE A 262 1.45 -10.78 -13.93
N THR A 263 2.61 -10.46 -13.35
CA THR A 263 3.31 -9.21 -13.67
C THR A 263 4.11 -9.36 -14.96
N ARG A 264 4.46 -8.23 -15.60
CA ARG A 264 5.34 -8.20 -16.78
C ARG A 264 6.66 -8.92 -16.51
N GLU A 265 7.26 -8.69 -15.36
CA GLU A 265 8.54 -9.31 -14.98
C GLU A 265 8.42 -10.82 -14.83
N ALA A 266 7.33 -11.30 -14.21
CA ALA A 266 7.07 -12.74 -14.07
C ALA A 266 6.81 -13.41 -15.43
N PHE A 267 6.01 -12.74 -16.27
CA PHE A 267 5.72 -13.18 -17.63
C PHE A 267 7.00 -13.28 -18.46
N GLU A 268 7.79 -12.21 -18.57
CA GLU A 268 8.99 -12.20 -19.42
C GLU A 268 10.08 -13.15 -18.91
N ARG A 269 10.24 -13.26 -17.58
CA ARG A 269 11.15 -14.23 -16.97
C ARG A 269 10.76 -15.66 -17.33
N GLN A 270 9.48 -16.00 -17.24
CA GLN A 270 8.99 -17.32 -17.59
C GLN A 270 9.04 -17.54 -19.11
N ARG A 271 8.70 -16.53 -19.91
CA ARG A 271 8.73 -16.59 -21.38
C ARG A 271 10.12 -16.91 -21.91
N ASN A 272 11.15 -16.22 -21.40
CA ASN A 272 12.55 -16.41 -21.80
C ASN A 272 12.74 -16.36 -23.34
N GLY A 273 12.09 -15.41 -24.01
CA GLY A 273 12.15 -15.22 -25.46
C GLY A 273 11.31 -16.18 -26.31
N ARG A 274 10.63 -17.17 -25.71
CA ARG A 274 9.74 -18.11 -26.40
C ARG A 274 8.50 -17.43 -26.98
N ASN A 275 7.87 -18.07 -27.96
CA ASN A 275 6.53 -17.68 -28.36
C ASN A 275 5.56 -18.01 -27.23
N PHE A 276 4.39 -17.37 -27.22
CA PHE A 276 3.40 -17.65 -26.19
C PHE A 276 1.98 -17.65 -26.77
N SER A 277 1.08 -18.28 -26.05
CA SER A 277 -0.35 -18.23 -26.31
C SER A 277 -1.13 -18.18 -25.01
N ILE A 278 -2.01 -17.19 -24.90
CA ILE A 278 -2.99 -17.07 -23.83
C ILE A 278 -4.26 -17.75 -24.35
N ALA A 279 -4.59 -18.91 -23.78
CA ALA A 279 -5.72 -19.70 -24.25
C ALA A 279 -6.99 -19.39 -23.44
N PHE A 280 -8.09 -19.17 -24.14
CA PHE A 280 -9.42 -18.99 -23.56
C PHE A 280 -10.34 -20.15 -23.97
N LYS A 281 -11.59 -20.15 -23.46
CA LYS A 281 -12.62 -21.06 -23.97
C LYS A 281 -12.92 -20.76 -25.45
N ARG A 282 -13.46 -21.76 -26.16
CA ARG A 282 -13.87 -21.69 -27.59
C ARG A 282 -12.72 -21.52 -28.58
N ASP A 283 -11.54 -22.06 -28.24
CA ASP A 283 -10.33 -22.01 -29.08
C ASP A 283 -9.85 -20.60 -29.43
N GLU A 284 -10.30 -19.60 -28.65
CA GLU A 284 -9.81 -18.22 -28.73
C GLU A 284 -8.40 -18.12 -28.12
N VAL A 285 -7.49 -17.47 -28.85
CA VAL A 285 -6.09 -17.32 -28.44
C VAL A 285 -5.64 -15.88 -28.62
N ILE A 286 -4.82 -15.40 -27.68
CA ILE A 286 -4.02 -14.17 -27.84
C ILE A 286 -2.55 -14.57 -27.78
N ASP A 287 -1.79 -14.24 -28.82
CA ASP A 287 -0.36 -14.56 -28.99
C ASP A 287 0.54 -13.32 -29.08
N LYS A 288 -0.06 -12.13 -28.93
CA LYS A 288 0.62 -10.84 -28.94
C LYS A 288 0.22 -9.99 -27.74
N ILE A 289 1.20 -9.34 -27.11
CA ILE A 289 0.97 -8.30 -26.10
C ILE A 289 0.83 -6.97 -26.83
N SER A 290 -0.28 -6.28 -26.60
CA SER A 290 -0.56 -4.93 -27.09
C SER A 290 0.04 -3.89 -26.13
N GLU A 291 0.35 -2.72 -26.67
CA GLU A 291 0.75 -1.54 -25.90
C GLU A 291 -0.48 -0.72 -25.50
N THR A 292 -1.49 -0.65 -26.38
CA THR A 292 -2.72 0.12 -26.15
C THR A 292 -3.96 -0.62 -26.67
N TYR A 293 -5.16 -0.16 -26.27
CA TYR A 293 -6.42 -0.65 -26.83
C TYR A 293 -6.57 -0.40 -28.33
N ALA A 294 -5.82 0.56 -28.89
CA ALA A 294 -5.89 0.91 -30.32
C ALA A 294 -5.08 -0.03 -31.23
N ASP A 295 -4.37 -1.00 -30.66
CA ASP A 295 -3.55 -1.94 -31.42
C ASP A 295 -4.37 -3.03 -32.13
N VAL A 296 -5.68 -3.11 -31.82
CA VAL A 296 -6.65 -4.08 -32.39
C VAL A 296 -7.93 -3.36 -32.81
N GLU A 297 -8.73 -3.98 -33.68
CA GLU A 297 -10.00 -3.41 -34.14
C GLU A 297 -11.04 -3.35 -33.00
N GLU A 298 -12.07 -2.53 -33.17
CA GLU A 298 -13.18 -2.49 -32.22
C GLU A 298 -13.89 -3.83 -32.16
N GLY A 299 -14.10 -4.35 -30.94
CA GLY A 299 -14.65 -5.69 -30.70
C GLY A 299 -13.61 -6.81 -30.62
N ASP A 300 -12.34 -6.55 -30.96
CA ASP A 300 -11.28 -7.55 -30.85
C ASP A 300 -10.72 -7.66 -29.43
N LYS A 301 -10.34 -8.89 -29.08
CA LYS A 301 -9.67 -9.22 -27.82
C LYS A 301 -8.20 -8.80 -27.86
N LEU A 302 -7.68 -8.38 -26.72
CA LEU A 302 -6.28 -8.05 -26.55
C LEU A 302 -5.78 -8.38 -25.14
N ALA A 303 -4.47 -8.55 -25.04
CA ALA A 303 -3.76 -8.65 -23.78
C ALA A 303 -2.73 -7.53 -23.72
N LEU A 304 -2.64 -6.82 -22.60
CA LEU A 304 -1.65 -5.77 -22.36
C LEU A 304 -1.16 -5.83 -20.91
N PHE A 305 -0.07 -5.15 -20.59
CA PHE A 305 0.29 -4.92 -19.19
C PHE A 305 -0.16 -3.52 -18.79
N ASN A 306 -1.05 -3.44 -17.81
CA ASN A 306 -1.64 -2.18 -17.39
C ASN A 306 -0.63 -1.30 -16.65
N SER A 307 -1.05 -0.10 -16.24
CA SER A 307 -0.19 0.86 -15.53
C SER A 307 0.33 0.34 -14.18
N ALA A 308 -0.31 -0.68 -13.61
CA ALA A 308 0.15 -1.36 -12.41
C ALA A 308 1.19 -2.46 -12.70
N GLY A 309 1.46 -2.79 -13.98
CA GLY A 309 2.41 -3.81 -14.41
C GLY A 309 1.82 -5.22 -14.47
N TYR A 310 0.50 -5.37 -14.31
CA TYR A 310 -0.20 -6.65 -14.34
C TYR A 310 -0.77 -6.94 -15.71
N LEU A 311 -0.81 -8.22 -16.07
CA LEU A 311 -1.49 -8.69 -17.28
C LEU A 311 -2.97 -8.36 -17.18
N GLU A 312 -3.47 -7.66 -18.18
CA GLU A 312 -4.86 -7.29 -18.36
C GLU A 312 -5.37 -7.86 -19.68
N ILE A 313 -6.52 -8.52 -19.61
CA ILE A 313 -7.25 -9.03 -20.78
C ILE A 313 -8.48 -8.15 -20.99
N ALA A 314 -8.61 -7.64 -22.21
CA ALA A 314 -9.64 -6.68 -22.58
C ALA A 314 -10.26 -7.04 -23.94
N ILE A 315 -11.36 -6.36 -24.26
CA ILE A 315 -11.92 -6.28 -25.60
C ILE A 315 -12.00 -4.80 -25.95
N ASN A 316 -11.46 -4.38 -27.10
CA ASN A 316 -11.47 -2.98 -27.48
C ASN A 316 -12.91 -2.47 -27.63
N LYS A 317 -13.30 -1.50 -26.79
CA LYS A 317 -14.70 -1.00 -26.63
C LYS A 317 -15.74 -2.11 -26.36
N GLY A 318 -15.31 -3.21 -25.77
CA GLY A 318 -16.18 -4.32 -25.39
C GLY A 318 -15.99 -4.73 -23.94
N ASN A 319 -16.58 -5.87 -23.60
CA ASN A 319 -16.68 -6.36 -22.25
C ASN A 319 -16.01 -7.74 -22.16
N ALA A 320 -14.78 -7.79 -21.63
CA ALA A 320 -13.99 -9.02 -21.67
C ALA A 320 -14.53 -10.09 -20.71
N ALA A 321 -14.83 -9.73 -19.47
CA ALA A 321 -15.26 -10.71 -18.47
C ALA A 321 -16.58 -11.41 -18.86
N GLY A 322 -17.59 -10.67 -19.28
CA GLY A 322 -18.85 -11.20 -19.77
C GLY A 322 -18.71 -12.05 -21.05
N LEU A 323 -17.99 -11.55 -22.06
CA LEU A 323 -17.87 -12.24 -23.36
C LEU A 323 -16.98 -13.50 -23.30
N LEU A 324 -15.94 -13.49 -22.46
CA LEU A 324 -15.01 -14.61 -22.29
C LEU A 324 -15.39 -15.54 -21.13
N GLY A 325 -16.43 -15.22 -20.36
CA GLY A 325 -16.89 -16.03 -19.23
C GLY A 325 -15.90 -16.06 -18.05
N LEU A 326 -15.27 -14.93 -17.77
CA LEU A 326 -14.23 -14.78 -16.74
C LEU A 326 -14.84 -14.13 -15.47
N GLN A 327 -14.36 -14.53 -14.29
CA GLN A 327 -14.83 -14.02 -13.00
C GLN A 327 -13.68 -13.80 -12.03
N GLY A 328 -13.83 -12.81 -11.15
CA GLY A 328 -12.86 -12.52 -10.10
C GLY A 328 -12.72 -13.66 -9.10
N TYR A 329 -11.49 -13.84 -8.59
CA TYR A 329 -11.17 -14.85 -7.59
C TYR A 329 -11.90 -14.57 -6.26
N SER A 330 -12.44 -15.63 -5.65
CA SER A 330 -13.07 -15.59 -4.34
C SER A 330 -12.79 -16.87 -3.55
N VAL A 331 -12.19 -16.71 -2.36
CA VAL A 331 -11.81 -17.83 -1.47
C VAL A 331 -13.04 -18.67 -1.06
N LYS A 332 -14.18 -18.04 -0.78
CA LYS A 332 -15.41 -18.76 -0.34
C LYS A 332 -16.05 -19.61 -1.44
N GLN A 333 -15.85 -19.27 -2.71
CA GLN A 333 -16.45 -20.00 -3.83
C GLN A 333 -15.61 -21.20 -4.26
N SER A 334 -14.34 -21.26 -3.85
CA SER A 334 -13.41 -22.32 -4.26
C SER A 334 -13.78 -23.72 -3.74
N ALA A 335 -14.55 -23.81 -2.65
CA ALA A 335 -14.93 -25.09 -2.01
C ALA A 335 -16.16 -25.79 -2.65
N HIS A 336 -16.88 -25.13 -3.57
CA HIS A 336 -18.13 -25.66 -4.17
C HIS A 336 -18.06 -25.80 -5.71
N LEU A 337 -16.86 -25.85 -6.29
CA LEU A 337 -16.62 -25.80 -7.74
C LEU A 337 -16.72 -27.16 -8.44
N GLN A 338 -17.92 -27.71 -8.61
CA GLN A 338 -18.13 -28.78 -9.60
C GLN A 338 -19.07 -28.42 -10.75
N ASN A 339 -19.79 -27.29 -10.74
CA ASN A 339 -20.87 -27.06 -11.73
C ASN A 339 -21.07 -25.61 -12.21
N ARG A 340 -20.02 -24.84 -12.52
CA ARG A 340 -20.22 -23.51 -13.17
C ARG A 340 -19.33 -23.27 -14.40
N LEU A 341 -19.90 -22.51 -15.35
CA LEU A 341 -19.37 -22.17 -16.67
C LEU A 341 -18.26 -21.10 -16.67
N PHE A 342 -17.87 -20.57 -15.50
CA PHE A 342 -16.99 -19.40 -15.34
C PHE A 342 -15.60 -19.75 -14.80
N TYR A 343 -14.56 -19.09 -15.29
CA TYR A 343 -13.17 -19.29 -14.83
C TYR A 343 -12.67 -18.19 -13.95
N GLN A 344 -11.80 -18.57 -13.02
CA GLN A 344 -11.08 -17.68 -12.11
C GLN A 344 -9.57 -17.64 -12.40
N THR A 345 -9.11 -18.39 -13.40
CA THR A 345 -7.69 -18.46 -13.80
C THR A 345 -7.50 -18.25 -15.30
N ILE A 346 -6.32 -17.75 -15.65
CA ILE A 346 -5.84 -17.58 -17.02
C ILE A 346 -4.51 -18.32 -17.14
N LYS A 347 -4.38 -19.14 -18.18
CA LYS A 347 -3.18 -19.93 -18.44
C LYS A 347 -2.52 -19.49 -19.74
N ILE A 348 -1.22 -19.30 -19.67
CA ILE A 348 -0.37 -18.93 -20.79
C ILE A 348 0.61 -20.06 -21.04
N TYR A 349 0.71 -20.49 -22.29
CA TYR A 349 1.67 -21.50 -22.74
C TYR A 349 2.84 -20.83 -23.44
N PHE A 350 4.04 -21.38 -23.28
CA PHE A 350 5.27 -20.93 -23.92
C PHE A 350 5.80 -22.01 -24.85
N GLN A 351 6.20 -21.62 -26.06
CA GLN A 351 6.56 -22.51 -27.17
C GLN A 351 7.94 -22.21 -27.71
#